data_AF-A0A958Q6W8-F1
#
_entry.id   AF-A0A958Q6W8-F1
#
_cell.length_a   1.000
_cell.length_b   1.000
_cell.length_c   1.000
_cell.angle_alpha   90.00
_cell.angle_beta   90.00
_cell.angle_gamma   90.00
#
_symmetry.space_group_name_H-M   'P 1'
#
loop_
_entity.id
_entity.type
_entity.pdbx_description
1 polymer ?
#
loop_
_entity_poly.entity_id
_entity_poly.type
_entity_poly.pdbx_seq_one_letter_code
_entity_poly.pdbx_strand_id
1 'polypeptide(L)'
;TVGISPLAHYSAASMELDGGIVHIANIPTFEHYTTPDWRTVRGHVRMTRPVLLGGVLVEGLSVWFNDNGEVERFEAEEGGDAFQALIDAPGGNRLGELALVGIDDSAIFQSGVVFRNTLLDENAACHIAFGQAYPSQIKGGTAMSNEEKEEIGCNLSDKHHDMMISDETTRVTAKTRNGQEVVVIEQGKWASGFKA
;
A
#
# COMPACT_ATOMS: atom_id res chain seq x y z
N THR A 1 1.12 -11.88 -3.43
CA THR A 1 0.93 -11.31 -4.78
C THR A 1 -0.16 -10.27 -4.72
N VAL A 2 0.09 -9.09 -5.27
CA VAL A 2 -0.90 -8.00 -5.39
C VAL A 2 -1.09 -7.75 -6.88
N GLY A 3 -2.31 -7.94 -7.40
CA GLY A 3 -2.58 -7.68 -8.81
C GLY A 3 -2.90 -6.20 -9.04
N ILE A 4 -2.49 -5.72 -10.20
CA ILE A 4 -2.58 -4.31 -10.59
C ILE A 4 -3.48 -4.21 -11.82
N SER A 5 -4.50 -3.35 -11.74
CA SER A 5 -5.42 -3.12 -12.85
C SER A 5 -4.69 -2.59 -14.09
N PRO A 6 -5.11 -2.94 -15.32
CA PRO A 6 -4.60 -2.32 -16.54
C PRO A 6 -4.84 -0.81 -16.60
N LEU A 7 -5.83 -0.31 -15.84
CA LEU A 7 -6.15 1.12 -15.73
C LEU A 7 -5.31 1.83 -14.66
N ALA A 8 -4.63 1.09 -13.80
CA ALA A 8 -3.83 1.66 -12.73
C ALA A 8 -2.59 2.37 -13.29
N HIS A 9 -2.23 3.46 -12.64
CA HIS A 9 -0.97 4.17 -12.85
C HIS A 9 -0.34 4.50 -11.50
N TYR A 10 0.98 4.65 -11.51
CA TYR A 10 1.73 5.03 -10.31
C TYR A 10 1.89 6.55 -10.27
N SER A 11 1.83 7.09 -9.06
CA SER A 11 2.15 8.48 -8.76
C SER A 11 3.24 8.56 -7.69
N ALA A 12 3.94 9.68 -7.64
CA ALA A 12 4.93 9.98 -6.61
C ALA A 12 4.98 11.50 -6.36
N ALA A 13 5.11 11.89 -5.10
CA ALA A 13 5.31 13.25 -4.58
C ALA A 13 4.31 14.34 -5.01
N SER A 14 4.33 14.75 -6.27
CA SER A 14 3.55 15.87 -6.79
C SER A 14 2.37 15.41 -7.63
N MET A 15 1.24 16.08 -7.46
CA MET A 15 0.06 15.94 -8.31
C MET A 15 -0.35 17.31 -8.86
N GLU A 16 -0.85 17.32 -10.09
CA GLU A 16 -1.42 18.54 -10.69
C GLU A 16 -2.94 18.55 -10.45
N LEU A 17 -3.41 19.62 -9.83
CA LEU A 17 -4.84 19.89 -9.63
C LEU A 17 -5.39 20.72 -10.80
N ASP A 18 -6.72 20.80 -10.89
CA ASP A 18 -7.40 21.66 -11.84
C ASP A 18 -6.86 23.10 -11.79
N GLY A 19 -6.60 23.66 -12.97
CA GLY A 19 -6.01 25.01 -13.09
C GLY A 19 -4.49 25.06 -13.02
N GLY A 20 -3.79 23.91 -13.08
CA GLY A 20 -2.33 23.84 -13.15
C GLY A 20 -1.63 24.06 -11.80
N ILE A 21 -2.35 23.91 -10.70
CA ILE A 21 -1.80 24.04 -9.35
C ILE A 21 -1.07 22.73 -9.02
N VAL A 22 0.24 22.83 -8.77
CA VAL A 22 1.02 21.70 -8.26
C VAL A 22 0.80 21.58 -6.75
N HIS A 23 0.35 20.40 -6.33
CA HIS A 23 0.13 20.05 -4.94
C HIS A 23 1.06 18.90 -4.53
N ILE A 24 1.61 18.99 -3.33
CA ILE A 24 2.40 17.92 -2.69
C ILE A 24 1.65 17.58 -1.40
N ALA A 25 1.03 16.40 -1.38
CA ALA A 25 0.17 15.98 -0.28
C ALA A 25 0.97 15.64 0.99
N ASN A 26 2.08 14.92 0.81
CA ASN A 26 2.94 14.44 1.88
C ASN A 26 4.31 15.14 1.83
N ILE A 27 4.76 15.69 2.97
CA ILE A 27 6.11 16.19 3.19
C ILE A 27 6.58 15.65 4.55
N PRO A 28 7.56 14.74 4.61
CA PRO A 28 8.33 14.16 3.50
C PRO A 28 7.52 13.16 2.66
N THR A 29 8.06 12.76 1.49
CA THR A 29 7.55 11.65 0.68
C THR A 29 8.67 10.98 -0.11
N PHE A 30 8.66 9.65 -0.16
CA PHE A 30 9.64 8.78 -0.84
C PHE A 30 8.95 7.65 -1.63
N GLU A 31 7.62 7.62 -1.62
CA GLU A 31 6.82 6.53 -2.14
C GLU A 31 6.45 6.67 -3.61
N HIS A 32 6.28 5.51 -4.25
CA HIS A 32 5.65 5.34 -5.55
C HIS A 32 4.44 4.45 -5.36
N TYR A 33 3.24 5.02 -5.48
CA TYR A 33 2.01 4.37 -5.03
C TYR A 33 0.97 4.22 -6.14
N THR A 34 0.10 3.22 -5.99
CA THR A 34 -1.02 2.97 -6.90
C THR A 34 -2.16 2.23 -6.20
N THR A 35 -3.30 2.16 -6.88
CA THR A 35 -4.46 1.37 -6.47
C THR A 35 -4.37 -0.07 -7.02
N PRO A 36 -4.36 -1.11 -6.17
CA PRO A 36 -4.41 -2.50 -6.61
C PRO A 36 -5.83 -2.91 -7.05
N ASP A 37 -5.95 -4.04 -7.75
CA ASP A 37 -7.24 -4.76 -7.85
C ASP A 37 -7.35 -5.68 -6.64
N TRP A 38 -8.15 -5.27 -5.65
CA TRP A 38 -8.26 -5.97 -4.37
C TRP A 38 -8.63 -7.45 -4.55
N ARG A 39 -9.42 -7.78 -5.57
CA ARG A 39 -9.93 -9.14 -5.83
C ARG A 39 -8.83 -10.13 -6.19
N THR A 40 -7.66 -9.63 -6.55
CA THR A 40 -6.53 -10.42 -7.05
C THR A 40 -5.38 -10.54 -6.05
N VAL A 41 -5.55 -10.00 -4.84
CA VAL A 41 -4.58 -10.10 -3.74
C VAL A 41 -4.55 -11.53 -3.20
N ARG A 42 -3.37 -12.15 -3.10
CA ARG A 42 -3.21 -13.53 -2.61
C ARG A 42 -1.98 -13.68 -1.72
N GLY A 43 -2.06 -14.62 -0.80
CA GLY A 43 -0.95 -15.04 0.05
C GLY A 43 -1.04 -14.46 1.45
N HIS A 44 0.13 -14.16 2.03
CA HIS A 44 0.22 -13.60 3.37
C HIS A 44 1.30 -12.52 3.41
N VAL A 45 1.21 -11.66 4.42
CA VAL A 45 2.16 -10.58 4.65
C VAL A 45 2.36 -10.41 6.15
N ARG A 46 3.59 -10.09 6.55
CA ARG A 46 3.94 -9.72 7.92
C ARG A 46 4.38 -8.26 7.89
N MET A 47 3.83 -7.46 8.80
CA MET A 47 4.21 -6.07 8.94
C MET A 47 5.60 -5.97 9.55
N THR A 48 6.42 -5.08 9.02
CA THR A 48 7.81 -4.89 9.44
C THR A 48 7.97 -3.77 10.46
N ARG A 49 6.92 -2.94 10.64
CA ARG A 49 6.88 -1.86 11.61
C ARG A 49 5.54 -1.82 12.35
N PRO A 50 5.54 -1.34 13.61
CA PRO A 50 4.30 -1.00 14.30
C PRO A 50 3.47 0.03 13.53
N VAL A 51 2.16 0.02 13.76
CA VAL A 51 1.24 1.06 13.29
C VAL A 51 0.35 1.54 14.44
N LEU A 52 -0.13 2.78 14.37
CA LEU A 52 -1.18 3.28 15.25
C LEU A 52 -2.54 3.22 14.55
N LEU A 53 -3.45 2.40 15.08
CA LEU A 53 -4.85 2.34 14.66
C LEU A 53 -5.74 2.97 15.73
N GLY A 54 -6.32 4.14 15.43
CA GLY A 54 -7.18 4.84 16.39
C GLY A 54 -6.50 5.16 17.73
N GLY A 55 -5.18 5.36 17.72
CA GLY A 55 -4.37 5.58 18.93
C GLY A 55 -3.91 4.30 19.64
N VAL A 56 -4.28 3.11 19.15
CA VAL A 56 -3.79 1.81 19.66
C VAL A 56 -2.60 1.37 18.83
N LEU A 57 -1.51 1.03 19.50
CA LEU A 57 -0.33 0.46 18.87
C LEU A 57 -0.61 -1.00 18.48
N VAL A 58 -0.39 -1.33 17.21
CA VAL A 58 -0.48 -2.69 16.68
C VAL A 58 0.93 -3.16 16.31
N GLU A 59 1.36 -4.29 16.88
CA GLU A 59 2.69 -4.87 16.71
C GLU A 59 2.61 -6.36 16.36
N GLY A 60 3.58 -6.86 15.60
CA GLY A 60 3.67 -8.27 15.22
C GLY A 60 2.59 -8.75 14.24
N LEU A 61 1.90 -7.84 13.55
CA LEU A 61 0.77 -8.16 12.68
C LEU A 61 1.18 -9.03 11.49
N SER A 62 0.46 -10.12 11.27
CA SER A 62 0.55 -10.99 10.11
C SER A 62 -0.86 -11.24 9.57
N VAL A 63 -1.05 -11.14 8.25
CA VAL A 63 -2.37 -11.20 7.60
C VAL A 63 -2.34 -12.18 6.44
N TRP A 64 -3.40 -13.00 6.31
CA TRP A 64 -3.59 -13.96 5.22
C TRP A 64 -4.83 -13.58 4.41
N PHE A 65 -4.73 -13.66 3.09
CA PHE A 65 -5.80 -13.34 2.15
C PHE A 65 -6.38 -14.60 1.51
N ASN A 66 -7.70 -14.65 1.40
CA ASN A 66 -8.42 -15.73 0.72
C ASN A 66 -8.35 -15.59 -0.81
N ASP A 67 -8.96 -16.55 -1.51
CA ASP A 67 -9.05 -16.57 -2.98
C ASP A 67 -9.93 -15.47 -3.60
N ASN A 68 -10.59 -14.65 -2.80
CA ASN A 68 -11.33 -13.46 -3.25
C ASN A 68 -10.56 -12.15 -2.97
N GLY A 69 -9.37 -12.23 -2.37
CA GLY A 69 -8.56 -11.05 -2.03
C GLY A 69 -8.99 -10.31 -0.77
N GLU A 70 -9.76 -10.97 0.09
CA GLU A 70 -10.20 -10.46 1.39
C GLU A 70 -9.37 -11.10 2.50
N VAL A 71 -9.24 -10.41 3.64
CA VAL A 71 -8.62 -10.98 4.84
C VAL A 71 -9.36 -12.24 5.28
N GLU A 72 -8.64 -13.36 5.35
CA GLU A 72 -9.15 -14.64 5.84
C GLU A 72 -8.91 -14.78 7.35
N ARG A 73 -7.70 -14.42 7.79
CA ARG A 73 -7.26 -14.46 9.19
C ARG A 73 -6.10 -13.51 9.42
N PHE A 74 -5.86 -13.17 10.67
CA PHE A 74 -4.67 -12.45 11.09
C PHE A 74 -4.19 -12.92 12.46
N GLU A 75 -2.96 -12.57 12.78
CA GLU A 75 -2.32 -12.73 14.09
C GLU A 75 -1.66 -11.40 14.45
N ALA A 76 -1.73 -10.99 15.70
CA ALA A 76 -1.07 -9.80 16.21
C ALA A 76 -0.50 -10.09 17.60
N GLU A 77 0.68 -9.54 17.90
CA GLU A 77 1.29 -9.64 19.23
C GLU A 77 0.65 -8.62 20.19
N GLU A 78 0.38 -7.42 19.70
CA GLU A 78 -0.35 -6.36 20.41
C GLU A 78 -1.38 -5.68 19.50
N GLY A 79 -2.44 -5.13 20.07
CA GLY A 79 -3.40 -4.29 19.34
C GLY A 79 -4.33 -5.01 18.36
N GLY A 80 -4.47 -6.33 18.46
CA GLY A 80 -5.29 -7.14 17.55
C GLY A 80 -6.76 -6.70 17.44
N ASP A 81 -7.37 -6.26 18.54
CA ASP A 81 -8.76 -5.76 18.54
C ASP A 81 -8.93 -4.50 17.68
N ALA A 82 -7.91 -3.64 17.61
CA ALA A 82 -7.94 -2.45 16.77
C ALA A 82 -7.86 -2.81 15.28
N PHE A 83 -7.06 -3.83 14.93
CA PHE A 83 -7.03 -4.36 13.57
C PHE A 83 -8.33 -5.10 13.21
N GLN A 84 -8.92 -5.86 14.14
CA GLN A 84 -10.23 -6.47 13.95
C GLN A 84 -11.30 -5.41 13.63
N ALA A 85 -11.35 -4.33 14.41
CA ALA A 85 -12.29 -3.24 14.19
C ALA A 85 -12.10 -2.55 12.83
N LEU A 86 -10.87 -2.46 12.34
CA LEU A 86 -10.56 -1.97 10.98
C LEU A 86 -11.16 -2.89 9.91
N ILE A 87 -10.90 -4.19 9.99
CA ILE A 87 -11.34 -5.13 8.95
C ILE A 87 -12.84 -5.45 9.00
N ASP A 88 -13.51 -5.21 10.13
CA ASP A 88 -14.96 -5.30 10.29
C ASP A 88 -15.71 -4.14 9.60
N ALA A 89 -15.03 -3.04 9.31
CA ALA A 89 -15.61 -1.93 8.55
C ALA A 89 -15.88 -2.36 7.09
N PRO A 90 -16.93 -1.84 6.43
CA PRO A 90 -17.18 -2.11 5.01
C PRO A 90 -15.95 -1.80 4.15
N GLY A 91 -15.45 -2.81 3.43
CA GLY A 91 -14.25 -2.71 2.60
C GLY A 91 -12.93 -2.67 3.38
N GLY A 92 -12.94 -2.68 4.72
CA GLY A 92 -11.73 -2.64 5.55
C GLY A 92 -10.89 -3.91 5.47
N ASN A 93 -11.48 -5.04 5.09
CA ASN A 93 -10.80 -6.33 4.90
C ASN A 93 -10.17 -6.51 3.49
N ARG A 94 -10.06 -5.43 2.71
CA ARG A 94 -9.54 -5.42 1.33
C ARG A 94 -8.48 -4.33 1.19
N LEU A 95 -7.57 -4.49 0.23
CA LEU A 95 -6.51 -3.50 0.01
C LEU A 95 -6.99 -2.35 -0.87
N GLY A 96 -6.60 -1.12 -0.49
CA GLY A 96 -6.83 0.11 -1.25
C GLY A 96 -5.58 0.66 -1.93
N GLU A 97 -4.40 0.26 -1.46
CA GLU A 97 -3.13 0.82 -1.92
C GLU A 97 -2.00 -0.20 -1.89
N LEU A 98 -1.09 -0.03 -2.84
CA LEU A 98 0.25 -0.58 -2.82
C LEU A 98 1.23 0.57 -3.07
N ALA A 99 2.20 0.74 -2.18
CA ALA A 99 3.27 1.71 -2.31
C ALA A 99 4.65 1.06 -2.20
N LEU A 100 5.55 1.54 -3.04
CA LEU A 100 6.94 1.09 -3.14
C LEU A 100 7.88 2.19 -2.66
N VAL A 101 8.79 1.83 -1.76
CA VAL A 101 9.84 2.70 -1.21
C VAL A 101 11.14 1.90 -1.22
N GLY A 102 12.19 2.47 -1.80
CA GLY A 102 13.54 1.91 -1.72
C GLY A 102 14.27 2.44 -0.49
N ILE A 103 14.79 1.55 0.34
CA ILE A 103 15.48 1.95 1.58
C ILE A 103 16.74 2.81 1.33
N ASP A 104 17.28 2.75 0.11
CA ASP A 104 18.43 3.54 -0.33
C ASP A 104 18.09 4.97 -0.74
N ASP A 105 16.82 5.29 -1.04
CA ASP A 105 16.36 6.67 -1.26
C ASP A 105 15.82 7.32 0.01
N SER A 106 15.29 6.52 0.94
CA SER A 106 14.56 7.05 2.08
C SER A 106 15.49 7.51 3.20
N ALA A 107 15.60 8.82 3.37
CA ALA A 107 16.29 9.41 4.51
C ALA A 107 15.65 9.02 5.85
N ILE A 108 14.35 8.71 5.84
CA ILE A 108 13.62 8.27 7.03
C ILE A 108 14.07 6.86 7.42
N PHE A 109 14.13 5.94 6.46
CA PHE A 109 14.69 4.61 6.72
C PHE A 109 16.14 4.69 7.21
N GLN A 110 16.98 5.47 6.54
CA GLN A 110 18.39 5.62 6.85
C GLN A 110 18.66 6.20 8.24
N SER A 111 17.68 6.90 8.84
CA SER A 111 17.78 7.38 10.21
C SER A 111 17.84 6.23 11.24
N GLY A 112 17.35 5.04 10.90
CA GLY A 112 17.25 3.88 11.80
C GLY A 112 16.18 4.02 12.88
N VAL A 113 15.33 5.05 12.81
CA VAL A 113 14.27 5.33 13.79
C VAL A 113 12.95 4.76 13.29
N VAL A 114 12.23 4.07 14.18
CA VAL A 114 10.81 3.75 14.00
C VAL A 114 10.01 4.84 14.70
N PHE A 115 9.30 5.67 13.94
CA PHE A 115 8.71 6.90 14.44
C PHE A 115 7.37 6.69 15.15
N ARG A 116 6.72 5.55 14.90
CA ARG A 116 5.34 5.27 15.34
C ARG A 116 4.40 6.37 14.84
N ASN A 117 4.61 6.79 13.61
CA ASN A 117 3.87 7.83 12.92
C ASN A 117 3.71 7.41 11.47
N THR A 118 2.47 7.29 11.02
CA THR A 118 2.14 6.80 9.67
C THR A 118 2.90 7.54 8.58
N LEU A 119 2.81 8.88 8.55
CA LEU A 119 3.48 9.70 7.52
C LEU A 119 4.98 9.42 7.41
N LEU A 120 5.67 9.25 8.55
CA LEU A 120 7.11 8.99 8.52
C LEU A 120 7.40 7.51 8.19
N ASP A 121 6.73 6.59 8.86
CA ASP A 121 7.04 5.16 8.71
C ASP A 121 6.60 4.60 7.34
N GLU A 122 5.51 5.09 6.75
CA GLU A 122 5.05 4.72 5.39
C GLU A 122 6.09 5.12 4.32
N ASN A 123 6.82 6.20 4.58
CA ASN A 123 7.87 6.73 3.73
C ASN A 123 9.26 6.18 4.08
N ALA A 124 9.33 5.20 5.00
CA ALA A 124 10.52 4.42 5.31
C ALA A 124 10.49 3.01 4.70
N ALA A 125 9.34 2.52 4.25
CA ALA A 125 9.19 1.15 3.75
C ALA A 125 8.03 1.03 2.78
N CYS A 126 8.12 0.11 1.81
CA CYS A 126 6.95 -0.33 1.06
C CYS A 126 5.80 -0.65 2.02
N HIS A 127 4.60 -0.23 1.65
CA HIS A 127 3.41 -0.41 2.46
C HIS A 127 2.21 -0.81 1.60
N ILE A 128 1.18 -1.31 2.27
CA ILE A 128 -0.14 -1.57 1.72
C ILE A 128 -1.18 -0.90 2.62
N ALA A 129 -2.24 -0.33 2.05
CA ALA A 129 -3.34 0.21 2.83
C ALA A 129 -4.53 -0.75 2.84
N PHE A 130 -5.10 -0.97 4.03
CA PHE A 130 -6.42 -1.59 4.17
C PHE A 130 -7.52 -0.53 4.07
N GLY A 131 -8.54 -0.80 3.25
CA GLY A 131 -9.66 0.11 3.02
C GLY A 131 -9.60 0.87 1.70
N GLN A 132 -10.03 2.13 1.72
CA GLN A 132 -10.35 2.98 0.59
C GLN A 132 -9.17 3.10 -0.37
N ALA A 133 -9.44 2.80 -1.64
CA ALA A 133 -8.48 3.03 -2.71
C ALA A 133 -8.47 4.50 -3.16
N TYR A 134 -7.43 4.90 -3.88
CA TYR A 134 -7.37 6.20 -4.55
C TYR A 134 -7.90 6.09 -5.99
N PRO A 135 -9.11 6.59 -6.31
CA PRO A 135 -9.62 6.53 -7.68
C PRO A 135 -8.82 7.40 -8.65
N SER A 136 -8.07 8.37 -8.13
CA SER A 136 -7.09 9.15 -8.91
C SER A 136 -6.01 8.28 -9.53
N GLN A 137 -5.67 7.13 -8.94
CA GLN A 137 -4.67 6.20 -9.49
C GLN A 137 -5.23 5.20 -10.49
N ILE A 138 -6.51 5.34 -10.84
CA ILE A 138 -7.17 4.60 -11.90
C ILE A 138 -7.49 5.57 -13.03
N LYS A 139 -7.12 5.22 -14.26
CA LYS A 139 -7.44 6.03 -15.45
C LYS A 139 -8.95 6.23 -15.58
N GLY A 140 -9.39 7.48 -15.41
CA GLY A 140 -10.82 7.87 -15.41
C GLY A 140 -11.55 7.57 -14.11
N GLY A 141 -10.88 7.06 -13.07
CA GLY A 141 -11.50 6.59 -11.83
C GLY A 141 -12.17 7.68 -11.01
N THR A 142 -11.72 8.93 -11.10
CA THR A 142 -12.37 10.07 -10.42
C THR A 142 -13.75 10.41 -11.00
N ALA A 143 -14.01 10.08 -12.27
CA ALA A 143 -15.29 10.29 -12.94
C ALA A 143 -16.24 9.10 -12.82
N MET A 144 -15.76 7.95 -12.33
CA MET A 144 -16.56 6.73 -12.18
C MET A 144 -17.51 6.80 -10.98
N SER A 145 -18.67 6.16 -11.11
CA SER A 145 -19.57 5.87 -10.01
C SER A 145 -18.93 4.87 -9.02
N ASN A 146 -19.57 4.66 -7.87
CA ASN A 146 -19.08 3.68 -6.91
C ASN A 146 -19.22 2.25 -7.45
N GLU A 147 -20.30 1.96 -8.16
CA GLU A 147 -20.54 0.68 -8.81
C GLU A 147 -19.48 0.40 -9.88
N GLU A 148 -19.18 1.37 -10.74
CA GLU A 148 -18.11 1.27 -11.76
C GLU A 148 -16.73 1.02 -11.12
N LYS A 149 -16.44 1.67 -9.99
CA LYS A 149 -15.20 1.45 -9.22
C LYS A 149 -15.12 0.03 -8.67
N GLU A 150 -16.19 -0.48 -8.08
CA GLU A 150 -16.22 -1.86 -7.56
C GLU A 150 -16.05 -2.89 -8.68
N GLU A 151 -16.68 -2.68 -9.84
CA GLU A 151 -16.56 -3.58 -11.00
C GLU A 151 -15.13 -3.74 -11.50
N ILE A 152 -14.30 -2.70 -11.38
CA ILE A 152 -12.88 -2.74 -11.76
C ILE A 152 -11.95 -3.10 -10.60
N GLY A 153 -12.48 -3.46 -9.43
CA GLY A 153 -11.68 -3.85 -8.28
C GLY A 153 -11.03 -2.69 -7.53
N CYS A 154 -11.56 -1.47 -7.67
CA CYS A 154 -11.18 -0.33 -6.84
C CYS A 154 -11.95 -0.43 -5.50
N ASN A 155 -11.23 -0.51 -4.38
CA ASN A 155 -11.86 -0.76 -3.09
C ASN A 155 -12.56 0.50 -2.55
N LEU A 156 -13.75 0.32 -1.98
CA LEU A 156 -14.53 1.37 -1.34
C LEU A 156 -14.62 1.11 0.16
N SER A 157 -14.26 2.12 0.96
CA SER A 157 -14.32 2.05 2.42
C SER A 157 -14.34 3.46 3.02
N ASP A 158 -14.72 3.58 4.29
CA ASP A 158 -14.51 4.79 5.08
C ASP A 158 -13.18 4.77 5.86
N LYS A 159 -12.41 3.67 5.76
CA LYS A 159 -11.10 3.49 6.38
C LYS A 159 -10.01 3.57 5.34
N HIS A 160 -8.82 4.03 5.74
CA HIS A 160 -7.60 3.92 4.97
C HIS A 160 -6.45 3.89 5.96
N HIS A 161 -5.75 2.75 6.04
CA HIS A 161 -4.68 2.57 7.01
C HIS A 161 -3.49 1.80 6.43
N ASP A 162 -2.37 2.50 6.37
CA ASP A 162 -1.09 2.04 5.85
C ASP A 162 -0.38 1.11 6.81
N MET A 163 0.16 0.04 6.24
CA MET A 163 0.87 -1.02 6.93
C MET A 163 2.19 -1.27 6.22
N MET A 164 3.30 -1.01 6.90
CA MET A 164 4.64 -1.18 6.34
C MET A 164 5.01 -2.67 6.31
N ILE A 165 5.48 -3.13 5.15
CA ILE A 165 5.67 -4.56 4.84
C ILE A 165 7.06 -4.89 4.30
N SER A 166 8.00 -3.96 4.33
CA SER A 166 9.37 -4.20 3.82
C SER A 166 10.47 -3.78 4.77
N ASP A 167 11.63 -4.40 4.56
CA ASP A 167 12.89 -4.23 5.28
C ASP A 167 14.07 -4.59 4.35
N GLU A 168 15.28 -4.66 4.89
CA GLU A 168 16.51 -4.98 4.17
C GLU A 168 16.53 -6.38 3.53
N THR A 169 15.60 -7.26 3.92
CA THR A 169 15.50 -8.63 3.39
C THR A 169 14.50 -8.74 2.23
N THR A 170 13.73 -7.67 1.98
CA THR A 170 12.60 -7.70 1.06
C THR A 170 13.03 -7.72 -0.40
N ARG A 171 12.31 -8.50 -1.20
CA ARG A 171 12.43 -8.54 -2.66
C ARG A 171 11.07 -8.39 -3.31
N VAL A 172 10.96 -7.51 -4.30
CA VAL A 172 9.74 -7.29 -5.08
C VAL A 172 10.01 -7.62 -6.55
N THR A 173 9.22 -8.54 -7.10
CA THR A 173 9.22 -8.88 -8.52
C THR A 173 7.89 -8.46 -9.14
N ALA A 174 7.94 -7.66 -10.19
CA ALA A 174 6.78 -7.34 -11.01
C ALA A 174 6.62 -8.36 -12.13
N LYS A 175 5.39 -8.84 -12.31
CA LYS A 175 5.00 -9.62 -13.51
C LYS A 175 4.31 -8.69 -14.50
N THR A 176 4.92 -8.49 -15.66
CA THR A 176 4.40 -7.62 -16.71
C THR A 176 3.23 -8.29 -17.45
N ARG A 177 2.50 -7.50 -18.25
CA ARG A 177 1.37 -8.00 -19.05
C ARG A 177 1.77 -9.03 -20.11
N ASN A 178 3.03 -9.03 -20.55
CA ASN A 178 3.58 -10.03 -21.48
C ASN A 178 4.20 -11.25 -20.77
N GLY A 179 4.06 -11.35 -19.44
CA GLY A 179 4.53 -12.48 -18.64
C GLY A 179 6.01 -12.45 -18.26
N GLN A 180 6.72 -11.36 -18.57
CA GLN A 180 8.09 -11.16 -18.09
C GLN A 180 8.09 -10.85 -16.59
N GLU A 181 9.13 -11.30 -15.91
CA GLU A 181 9.40 -10.95 -14.52
C GLU A 181 10.52 -9.92 -14.47
N VAL A 182 10.30 -8.85 -13.72
CA VAL A 182 11.25 -7.75 -13.51
C VAL A 182 11.45 -7.57 -12.03
N VAL A 183 12.70 -7.60 -11.57
CA VAL A 183 13.03 -7.27 -10.18
C VAL A 183 12.95 -5.75 -10.03
N VAL A 184 12.11 -5.31 -9.09
CA VAL A 184 11.88 -3.89 -8.79
C VAL A 184 12.64 -3.49 -7.53
N ILE A 185 12.57 -4.33 -6.49
CA ILE A 185 13.30 -4.16 -5.23
C ILE A 185 14.09 -5.43 -4.94
N GLU A 186 15.35 -5.28 -4.54
CA GLU A 186 16.25 -6.35 -4.12
C GLU A 186 16.95 -5.93 -2.82
N GLN A 187 16.84 -6.74 -1.76
CA GLN A 187 17.36 -6.42 -0.42
C GLN A 187 16.88 -5.05 0.10
N GLY A 188 15.59 -4.78 -0.09
CA GLY A 188 14.93 -3.52 0.29
C GLY A 188 15.27 -2.31 -0.59
N LYS A 189 16.24 -2.42 -1.50
CA LYS A 189 16.72 -1.31 -2.35
C LYS A 189 16.12 -1.36 -3.75
N TRP A 190 16.05 -0.23 -4.42
CA TRP A 190 15.72 -0.22 -5.86
C TRP A 190 16.72 -1.07 -6.65
N ALA A 191 16.21 -1.93 -7.53
CA ALA A 191 17.08 -2.75 -8.37
C ALA A 191 17.85 -1.85 -9.37
N SER A 192 19.13 -2.14 -9.64
CA SER A 192 20.03 -1.28 -10.43
C SER A 192 19.57 -0.96 -11.87
N GLY A 193 18.61 -1.73 -12.42
CA GLY A 193 18.01 -1.51 -13.73
C GLY A 193 16.60 -0.90 -13.68
N PHE A 194 16.05 -0.69 -12.49
CA PHE A 194 14.75 -0.09 -12.25
C PHE A 194 14.99 1.33 -11.72
N LYS A 195 14.72 2.33 -12.55
CA LYS A 195 14.65 3.72 -12.10
C LYS A 195 13.18 4.03 -11.85
N ALA A 196 12.87 4.27 -10.57
CA ALA A 196 11.57 4.78 -10.15
C ALA A 196 11.35 6.19 -10.71
#